data_AF-A0A516HAC5-F1
#
_entry.id   AF-A0A516HAC5-F1
#
_cell.length_a   1.000
_cell.length_b   1.000
_cell.length_c   1.000
_cell.angle_alpha   90.00
_cell.angle_beta   90.00
_cell.angle_gamma   90.00
#
_symmetry.space_group_name_H-M   'P 1'
#
loop_
_entity.id
_entity.type
_entity.pdbx_description
1 polymer ?
#
loop_
_entity_poly.entity_id
_entity_poly.type
_entity_poly.pdbx_seq_one_letter_code
_entity_poly.pdbx_strand_id
1 'polypeptide(L)'
;MIWNLFRKKTIDPDRNIVDELANDLQDKGQIDKLEDGLLQIKKDPLNEKETESWHHLYGICAFQRGEHEVASERFKEGLDACPESSQFRFSLAQEYIFLGQPEKAFPLFDECLFPTVSREFTLAMSRYAYLFSEYERGIKYLNRFFEIYKEVKILDDHFLYVRGLPFFGTAWSHLAAHCVLSDNKETLKLVTSDISNCCRDYDFDFLKTELEAILDNDFRKMIELLHSRQDRIRKYNGSTSYNDFKIALFESFSSKTFQEALDKINSVELSNNDFPWLEDIRTLAKAKAAHRFNHDSERELVGSFLHNQSMLFEPDHAVSFGLLGYQEVIKPQVEIVAANKALQRTSR
;
A
#
# COMPACT_ATOMS: atom_id res chain seq x y z
N MET A 1 -2.78 -62.22 15.53
CA MET A 1 -3.00 -61.98 14.09
C MET A 1 -4.12 -60.96 14.00
N ILE A 2 -3.80 -59.66 14.04
CA ILE A 2 -3.51 -58.76 12.90
C ILE A 2 -4.79 -58.24 12.23
N TRP A 3 -5.07 -56.93 12.40
CA TRP A 3 -5.58 -55.88 11.48
C TRP A 3 -6.74 -56.19 10.50
N ASN A 4 -7.75 -55.33 10.31
CA ASN A 4 -7.73 -53.93 9.80
C ASN A 4 -8.78 -53.07 10.56
N LEU A 5 -8.59 -51.85 11.07
CA LEU A 5 -7.78 -50.68 10.68
C LEU A 5 -7.93 -50.31 9.21
N PHE A 6 -8.94 -49.49 8.91
CA PHE A 6 -8.93 -48.31 8.03
C PHE A 6 -10.38 -47.80 7.92
N ARG A 7 -10.92 -47.23 9.01
CA ARG A 7 -11.86 -46.11 8.81
C ARG A 7 -10.97 -45.01 8.24
N LYS A 8 -11.01 -44.81 6.93
CA LYS A 8 -10.55 -43.55 6.35
C LYS A 8 -11.27 -42.46 7.15
N LYS A 9 -10.54 -41.72 7.98
CA LYS A 9 -10.98 -40.39 8.40
C LYS A 9 -11.19 -39.68 7.07
N THR A 10 -12.45 -39.49 6.68
CA THR A 10 -12.82 -38.50 5.68
C THR A 10 -12.36 -37.18 6.28
N ILE A 11 -11.14 -36.77 5.91
CA ILE A 11 -10.67 -35.41 6.09
C ILE A 11 -11.66 -34.57 5.32
N ASP A 12 -12.33 -33.67 6.04
CA ASP A 12 -13.16 -32.65 5.41
C ASP A 12 -12.22 -31.85 4.48
N PRO A 13 -12.44 -31.85 3.16
CA PRO A 13 -11.53 -31.22 2.21
C PRO A 13 -11.42 -29.69 2.40
N ASP A 14 -12.33 -29.08 3.14
CA ASP A 14 -12.26 -27.66 3.52
C ASP A 14 -11.47 -27.42 4.81
N ARG A 15 -11.13 -28.48 5.56
CA ARG A 15 -10.44 -28.40 6.83
C ARG A 15 -8.92 -28.40 6.62
N ASN A 16 -8.30 -27.23 6.84
CA ASN A 16 -6.84 -27.08 6.84
C ASN A 16 -6.32 -27.08 8.28
N ILE A 17 -5.66 -28.16 8.69
CA ILE A 17 -5.19 -28.31 10.09
C ILE A 17 -4.15 -27.25 10.47
N VAL A 18 -3.43 -26.71 9.49
CA VAL A 18 -2.40 -25.69 9.68
C VAL A 18 -3.07 -24.35 9.95
N ASP A 19 -4.08 -23.97 9.17
CA ASP A 19 -4.85 -22.74 9.39
C ASP A 19 -5.62 -22.81 10.72
N GLU A 20 -6.17 -23.97 11.08
CA GLU A 20 -6.82 -24.17 12.39
C GLU A 20 -5.87 -23.93 13.56
N LEU A 21 -4.64 -24.43 13.48
CA LEU A 21 -3.61 -24.18 14.48
C LEU A 21 -3.30 -22.69 14.60
N ALA A 22 -3.10 -22.01 13.46
CA ALA A 22 -2.79 -20.59 13.45
C ALA A 22 -3.92 -19.75 14.06
N ASN A 23 -5.17 -20.03 13.68
CA ASN A 23 -6.35 -19.33 14.20
C ASN A 23 -6.52 -19.58 15.71
N ASP A 24 -6.39 -20.83 16.18
CA ASP A 24 -6.51 -21.17 17.61
C ASP A 24 -5.44 -20.47 18.46
N LEU A 25 -4.20 -20.40 17.96
CA LEU A 25 -3.12 -19.69 18.64
C LEU A 25 -3.35 -18.17 18.63
N GLN A 26 -3.84 -17.61 17.52
CA GLN A 26 -4.17 -16.20 17.42
C GLN A 26 -5.28 -15.81 18.41
N ASP A 27 -6.37 -16.59 18.47
CA ASP A 27 -7.49 -16.37 19.39
C ASP A 27 -7.07 -16.42 20.87
N LYS A 28 -6.04 -17.22 21.18
CA LYS A 28 -5.46 -17.33 22.53
C LYS A 28 -4.38 -16.30 22.81
N GLY A 29 -4.01 -15.46 21.84
CA GLY A 29 -2.88 -14.53 21.95
C GLY A 29 -1.51 -15.22 22.09
N GLN A 30 -1.37 -16.44 21.57
CA GLN A 30 -0.17 -17.28 21.67
C GLN A 30 0.52 -17.48 20.31
N ILE A 31 0.50 -16.44 19.46
CA ILE A 31 1.09 -16.50 18.12
C ILE A 31 2.60 -16.75 18.15
N ASP A 32 3.26 -16.43 19.26
CA ASP A 32 4.67 -16.71 19.54
C ASP A 32 5.00 -18.22 19.50
N LYS A 33 4.00 -19.09 19.71
CA LYS A 33 4.15 -20.55 19.68
C LYS A 33 3.84 -21.17 18.32
N LEU A 34 3.53 -20.36 17.31
CA LEU A 34 3.12 -20.87 16.00
C LEU A 34 4.18 -21.77 15.38
N GLU A 35 5.45 -21.34 15.40
CA GLU A 35 6.55 -22.11 14.82
C GLU A 35 6.70 -23.49 15.49
N ASP A 36 6.69 -23.55 16.82
CA ASP A 36 6.75 -24.81 17.57
C ASP A 36 5.55 -25.71 17.20
N GLY A 37 4.35 -25.13 17.12
CA GLY A 37 3.15 -25.86 16.71
C GLY A 37 3.26 -26.44 15.30
N LEU A 38 3.78 -25.65 14.35
CA LEU A 38 4.02 -26.09 12.97
C LEU A 38 5.03 -27.24 12.91
N LEU A 39 6.09 -27.19 13.72
CA LEU A 39 7.11 -28.25 13.77
C LEU A 39 6.58 -29.57 14.36
N GLN A 40 5.50 -29.55 15.14
CA GLN A 40 4.83 -30.76 15.62
C GLN A 40 3.90 -31.40 14.56
N ILE A 41 3.55 -30.68 13.50
CA ILE A 41 2.75 -31.21 12.41
C ILE A 41 3.63 -32.16 11.58
N LYS A 42 3.20 -33.41 11.45
CA LYS A 42 3.83 -34.34 10.52
C LYS A 42 3.52 -33.90 9.09
N LYS A 43 4.55 -33.48 8.36
CA LYS A 43 4.43 -33.04 6.95
C LYS A 43 3.85 -34.11 6.03
N ASP A 44 4.05 -35.38 6.35
CA ASP A 44 3.32 -36.51 5.75
C ASP A 44 2.23 -36.96 6.73
N PRO A 45 0.92 -36.72 6.45
CA PRO A 45 0.28 -36.65 5.13
C PRO A 45 -0.42 -35.31 4.83
N LEU A 46 0.30 -34.18 4.79
CA LEU A 46 -0.31 -32.91 4.40
C LEU A 46 -0.73 -32.95 2.92
N ASN A 47 -1.90 -32.43 2.61
CA ASN A 47 -2.30 -32.17 1.24
C ASN A 47 -1.60 -30.91 0.68
N GLU A 48 -1.80 -30.60 -0.61
CA GLU A 48 -1.15 -29.47 -1.28
C GLU A 48 -1.43 -28.12 -0.60
N LYS A 49 -2.71 -27.85 -0.28
CA LYS A 49 -3.12 -26.61 0.41
C LYS A 49 -2.54 -26.52 1.82
N GLU A 50 -2.53 -27.63 2.55
CA GLU A 50 -1.91 -27.69 3.88
C GLU A 50 -0.39 -27.51 3.81
N THR A 51 0.25 -28.05 2.77
CA THR A 51 1.70 -27.89 2.53
C THR A 51 2.04 -26.43 2.24
N GLU A 52 1.25 -25.77 1.39
CA GLU A 52 1.38 -24.34 1.10
C GLU A 52 1.17 -23.49 2.37
N SER A 53 0.08 -23.71 3.13
CA SER A 53 -0.15 -23.02 4.40
C SER A 53 0.99 -23.24 5.39
N TRP A 54 1.49 -24.47 5.53
CA TRP A 54 2.56 -24.81 6.47
C TRP A 54 3.83 -24.04 6.14
N HIS A 55 4.27 -24.11 4.88
CA HIS A 55 5.50 -23.44 4.44
C HIS A 55 5.37 -21.92 4.51
N HIS A 56 4.19 -21.37 4.17
CA HIS A 56 3.95 -19.94 4.24
C HIS A 56 3.98 -19.43 5.69
N LEU A 57 3.24 -20.06 6.60
CA LEU A 57 3.24 -19.67 8.01
C LEU A 57 4.61 -19.88 8.68
N TYR A 58 5.36 -20.90 8.28
CA TYR A 58 6.72 -21.14 8.76
C TYR A 58 7.70 -20.01 8.33
N GLY A 59 7.58 -19.52 7.10
CA GLY A 59 8.32 -18.34 6.64
C GLY A 59 7.88 -17.06 7.35
N ILE A 60 6.57 -16.85 7.54
CA ILE A 60 6.01 -15.69 8.25
C ILE A 60 6.52 -15.58 9.69
N CYS A 61 6.74 -16.71 10.38
CA CYS A 61 7.34 -16.70 11.72
C CYS A 61 8.72 -16.01 11.74
N ALA A 62 9.60 -16.33 10.78
CA ALA A 62 10.91 -15.71 10.67
C ALA A 62 10.80 -14.22 10.25
N PHE A 63 9.91 -13.93 9.30
CA PHE A 63 9.63 -12.56 8.87
C PHE A 63 9.19 -11.66 10.04
N GLN A 64 8.26 -12.12 10.87
CA GLN A 64 7.77 -11.36 12.03
C GLN A 64 8.86 -11.08 13.08
N ARG A 65 9.88 -11.93 13.17
CA ARG A 65 11.07 -11.70 14.00
C ARG A 65 12.11 -10.77 13.36
N GLY A 66 11.92 -10.39 12.09
CA GLY A 66 12.88 -9.61 11.30
C GLY A 66 14.09 -10.41 10.83
N GLU A 67 14.00 -11.75 10.84
CA GLU A 67 15.02 -12.67 10.35
C GLU A 67 14.87 -12.86 8.83
N HIS A 68 15.11 -11.80 8.06
CA HIS A 68 14.79 -11.73 6.63
C HIS A 68 15.53 -12.78 5.79
N GLU A 69 16.80 -13.09 6.11
CA GLU A 69 17.55 -14.14 5.44
C GLU A 69 16.90 -15.51 5.67
N VAL A 70 16.54 -15.82 6.92
CA VAL A 70 15.86 -17.08 7.28
C VAL A 70 14.48 -17.16 6.63
N ALA A 71 13.72 -16.06 6.64
CA ALA A 71 12.43 -15.98 5.97
C ALA A 71 12.57 -16.25 4.46
N SER A 72 13.57 -15.66 3.81
CA SER A 72 13.83 -15.86 2.38
C SER A 72 14.16 -17.31 2.04
N GLU A 73 14.96 -18.00 2.86
CA GLU A 73 15.27 -19.42 2.69
C GLU A 73 14.01 -20.28 2.85
N ARG A 74 13.17 -20.00 3.86
CA ARG A 74 11.92 -20.73 4.11
C ARG A 74 10.89 -20.53 3.00
N PHE A 75 10.74 -19.30 2.49
CA PHE A 75 9.86 -19.04 1.35
C PHE A 75 10.38 -19.68 0.07
N LYS A 76 11.70 -19.75 -0.12
CA LYS A 76 12.30 -20.49 -1.23
C LYS A 76 12.01 -21.99 -1.14
N GLU A 77 12.16 -22.60 0.05
CA GLU A 77 11.76 -24.00 0.27
C GLU A 77 10.26 -24.21 0.00
N GLY A 78 9.42 -23.27 0.40
CA GLY A 78 7.99 -23.29 0.09
C GLY A 78 7.71 -23.23 -1.41
N LEU A 79 8.42 -22.36 -2.14
CA LEU A 79 8.31 -22.27 -3.60
C LEU A 79 8.81 -23.55 -4.29
N ASP A 80 9.88 -24.18 -3.80
CA ASP A 80 10.36 -25.46 -4.33
C ASP A 80 9.33 -26.58 -4.12
N ALA A 81 8.60 -26.56 -3.01
CA ALA A 81 7.52 -27.51 -2.71
C ALA A 81 6.22 -27.21 -3.48
N CYS A 82 5.92 -25.92 -3.72
CA CYS A 82 4.73 -25.43 -4.40
C CYS A 82 5.10 -24.43 -5.52
N PRO A 83 5.64 -24.89 -6.67
CA PRO A 83 6.19 -24.01 -7.71
C PRO A 83 5.18 -23.05 -8.34
N GLU A 84 3.89 -23.37 -8.29
CA GLU A 84 2.82 -22.55 -8.87
C GLU A 84 2.24 -21.52 -7.87
N SER A 85 2.72 -21.50 -6.63
CA SER A 85 2.22 -20.57 -5.61
C SER A 85 2.61 -19.11 -5.94
N SER A 86 1.61 -18.29 -6.22
CA SER A 86 1.81 -16.83 -6.30
C SER A 86 2.08 -16.21 -4.92
N GLN A 87 1.65 -16.87 -3.85
CA GLN A 87 1.89 -16.41 -2.48
C GLN A 87 3.37 -16.53 -2.11
N PHE A 88 4.03 -17.66 -2.41
CA PHE A 88 5.46 -17.79 -2.16
C PHE A 88 6.31 -16.85 -3.01
N ARG A 89 5.95 -16.65 -4.28
CA ARG A 89 6.62 -15.66 -5.13
C ARG A 89 6.54 -14.26 -4.55
N PHE A 90 5.35 -13.83 -4.12
CA PHE A 90 5.16 -12.52 -3.48
C PHE A 90 5.97 -12.40 -2.18
N SER A 91 5.87 -13.38 -1.27
CA SER A 91 6.56 -13.32 0.03
C SER A 91 8.08 -13.35 -0.14
N LEU A 92 8.61 -14.18 -1.04
CA LEU A 92 10.04 -14.21 -1.36
C LEU A 92 10.52 -12.89 -1.99
N ALA A 93 9.73 -12.31 -2.90
CA ALA A 93 10.03 -11.02 -3.50
C ALA A 93 10.04 -9.90 -2.45
N GLN A 94 9.10 -9.93 -1.50
CA GLN A 94 9.05 -9.00 -0.39
C GLN A 94 10.31 -9.11 0.49
N GLU A 95 10.77 -10.32 0.83
CA GLU A 95 12.05 -10.48 1.53
C GLU A 95 13.22 -9.91 0.73
N TYR A 96 13.24 -10.10 -0.60
CA TYR A 96 14.26 -9.48 -1.43
C TYR A 96 14.23 -7.94 -1.38
N ILE A 97 13.07 -7.26 -1.27
CA ILE A 97 13.10 -5.80 -1.06
C ILE A 97 13.68 -5.44 0.32
N PHE A 98 13.34 -6.20 1.37
CA PHE A 98 13.88 -5.96 2.72
C PHE A 98 15.39 -6.15 2.78
N LEU A 99 15.91 -7.10 1.99
CA LEU A 99 17.34 -7.35 1.83
C LEU A 99 18.02 -6.39 0.85
N GLY A 100 17.31 -5.39 0.32
CA GLY A 100 17.85 -4.41 -0.62
C GLY A 100 18.22 -4.99 -1.99
N GLN A 101 17.51 -6.03 -2.44
CA GLN A 101 17.74 -6.77 -3.70
C GLN A 101 16.53 -6.65 -4.66
N PRO A 102 16.11 -5.42 -5.04
CA PRO A 102 14.96 -5.22 -5.91
C PRO A 102 15.09 -5.92 -7.27
N GLU A 103 16.32 -6.08 -7.78
CA GLU A 103 16.59 -6.78 -9.03
C GLU A 103 16.17 -8.26 -9.02
N LYS A 104 16.13 -8.90 -7.84
CA LYS A 104 15.61 -10.26 -7.66
C LYS A 104 14.11 -10.28 -7.33
N ALA A 105 13.62 -9.24 -6.67
CA ALA A 105 12.22 -9.14 -6.25
C ALA A 105 11.28 -8.97 -7.43
N PHE A 106 11.55 -8.01 -8.33
CA PHE A 106 10.60 -7.65 -9.37
C PHE A 106 10.31 -8.75 -10.41
N PRO A 107 11.27 -9.60 -10.82
CA PRO A 107 10.95 -10.77 -11.65
C PRO A 107 9.91 -11.71 -11.01
N LEU A 108 9.98 -11.90 -9.69
CA LEU A 108 9.00 -12.71 -8.96
C LEU A 108 7.63 -12.00 -8.87
N PHE A 109 7.63 -10.69 -8.61
CA PHE A 109 6.40 -9.88 -8.67
C PHE A 109 5.77 -9.88 -10.07
N ASP A 110 6.57 -9.93 -11.13
CA ASP A 110 6.08 -9.96 -12.51
C ASP A 110 5.26 -11.22 -12.85
N GLU A 111 5.43 -12.28 -12.06
CA GLU A 111 4.66 -13.53 -12.12
C GLU A 111 3.42 -13.54 -11.19
N CYS A 112 3.24 -12.48 -10.39
CA CYS A 112 2.14 -12.31 -9.43
C CYS A 112 1.13 -11.27 -9.95
N LEU A 113 0.17 -11.67 -10.79
CA LEU A 113 -0.81 -10.71 -11.34
C LEU A 113 -2.21 -10.97 -10.77
N PHE A 114 -2.92 -9.91 -10.39
CA PHE A 114 -4.33 -10.02 -10.03
C PHE A 114 -5.11 -10.73 -11.16
N PRO A 115 -6.03 -11.67 -10.87
CA PRO A 115 -6.52 -12.10 -9.56
C PRO A 115 -5.79 -13.31 -8.95
N THR A 116 -4.62 -13.73 -9.46
CA THR A 116 -3.87 -14.86 -8.84
C THR A 116 -3.30 -14.48 -7.48
N VAL A 117 -3.07 -13.19 -7.25
CA VAL A 117 -2.80 -12.59 -5.94
C VAL A 117 -3.93 -11.65 -5.54
N SER A 118 -4.04 -11.37 -4.24
CA SER A 118 -5.06 -10.47 -3.72
C SER A 118 -4.84 -9.01 -4.15
N ARG A 119 -5.86 -8.17 -3.94
CA ARG A 119 -5.73 -6.73 -4.16
C ARG A 119 -4.68 -6.09 -3.25
N GLU A 120 -4.54 -6.58 -2.02
CA GLU A 120 -3.57 -6.07 -1.04
C GLU A 120 -2.14 -6.33 -1.54
N PHE A 121 -1.87 -7.53 -2.06
CA PHE A 121 -0.58 -7.87 -2.66
C PHE A 121 -0.30 -7.01 -3.89
N THR A 122 -1.30 -6.80 -4.73
CA THR A 122 -1.14 -5.99 -5.94
C THR A 122 -0.88 -4.51 -5.61
N LEU A 123 -1.57 -3.95 -4.61
CA LEU A 123 -1.31 -2.59 -4.13
C LEU A 123 0.06 -2.48 -3.46
N ALA A 124 0.48 -3.49 -2.68
CA ALA A 124 1.82 -3.54 -2.10
C ALA A 124 2.90 -3.61 -3.18
N MET A 125 2.73 -4.43 -4.22
CA MET A 125 3.62 -4.47 -5.39
C MET A 125 3.68 -3.12 -6.10
N SER A 126 2.53 -2.46 -6.28
CA SER A 126 2.47 -1.11 -6.85
C SER A 126 3.24 -0.09 -5.99
N ARG A 127 3.15 -0.19 -4.66
CA ARG A 127 3.93 0.63 -3.74
C ARG A 127 5.42 0.34 -3.84
N TYR A 128 5.84 -0.93 -3.88
CA TYR A 128 7.24 -1.28 -4.07
C TYR A 128 7.77 -0.76 -5.41
N ALA A 129 7.00 -0.92 -6.48
CA ALA A 129 7.33 -0.32 -7.77
C ALA A 129 7.54 1.20 -7.67
N TYR A 130 6.68 1.90 -6.92
CA TYR A 130 6.83 3.32 -6.66
C TYR A 130 8.12 3.64 -5.89
N LEU A 131 8.38 2.91 -4.79
CA LEU A 131 9.54 3.12 -3.92
C LEU A 131 10.87 2.86 -4.61
N PHE A 132 10.91 1.98 -5.61
CA PHE A 132 12.14 1.65 -6.36
C PHE A 132 12.16 2.22 -7.79
N SER A 133 11.25 3.16 -8.10
CA SER A 133 11.18 3.85 -9.40
C SER A 133 10.91 2.94 -10.60
N GLU A 134 10.29 1.78 -10.36
CA GLU A 134 9.85 0.80 -11.37
C GLU A 134 8.43 1.13 -11.87
N TYR A 135 8.21 2.39 -12.27
CA TYR A 135 6.86 2.93 -12.50
C TYR A 135 6.07 2.17 -13.56
N GLU A 136 6.72 1.71 -14.65
CA GLU A 136 6.06 0.93 -15.70
C GLU A 136 5.56 -0.43 -15.20
N ARG A 137 6.29 -1.06 -14.26
CA ARG A 137 5.80 -2.26 -13.56
C ARG A 137 4.62 -1.91 -12.66
N GLY A 138 4.69 -0.78 -11.96
CA GLY A 138 3.58 -0.25 -11.17
C GLY A 138 2.29 -0.10 -11.98
N ILE A 139 2.38 0.46 -13.20
CA ILE A 139 1.24 0.55 -14.15
C ILE A 139 0.76 -0.85 -14.54
N LYS A 140 1.69 -1.73 -14.94
CA LYS A 140 1.38 -3.13 -15.33
C LYS A 140 0.59 -3.86 -14.25
N TYR A 141 1.00 -3.76 -12.98
CA TYR A 141 0.33 -4.44 -11.86
C TYR A 141 -1.11 -3.96 -11.65
N LEU A 142 -1.38 -2.68 -11.91
CA LEU A 142 -2.70 -2.08 -11.69
C LEU A 142 -3.67 -2.27 -12.86
N ASN A 143 -3.18 -2.55 -14.07
CA ASN A 143 -4.00 -2.59 -15.29
C ASN A 143 -5.24 -3.46 -15.15
N ARG A 144 -5.12 -4.63 -14.52
CA ARG A 144 -6.24 -5.56 -14.37
C ARG A 144 -7.40 -5.00 -13.55
N PHE A 145 -7.13 -4.12 -12.56
CA PHE A 145 -8.21 -3.45 -11.83
C PHE A 145 -9.07 -2.59 -12.74
N PHE A 146 -8.43 -1.79 -13.61
CA PHE A 146 -9.16 -0.90 -14.51
C PHE A 146 -9.89 -1.64 -15.61
N GLU A 147 -9.37 -2.77 -16.10
CA GLU A 147 -10.12 -3.65 -16.99
C GLU A 147 -11.40 -4.15 -16.32
N ILE A 148 -11.31 -4.64 -15.08
CA ILE A 148 -12.46 -5.15 -14.35
C ILE A 148 -13.45 -4.03 -14.03
N TYR A 149 -13.00 -2.83 -13.67
CA TYR A 149 -13.89 -1.68 -13.48
C TYR A 149 -14.70 -1.35 -14.75
N LYS A 150 -14.08 -1.44 -15.95
CA LYS A 150 -14.79 -1.26 -17.23
C LYS A 150 -15.79 -2.38 -17.50
N GLU A 151 -15.48 -3.61 -17.08
CA GLU A 151 -16.37 -4.77 -17.22
C GLU A 151 -17.59 -4.66 -16.28
N VAL A 152 -17.37 -4.39 -14.99
CA VAL A 152 -18.43 -4.39 -13.96
C VAL A 152 -19.24 -3.10 -13.94
N LYS A 153 -18.65 -1.96 -14.32
CA LYS A 153 -19.30 -0.63 -14.43
C LYS A 153 -19.96 -0.13 -13.14
N ILE A 154 -19.50 -0.62 -12.00
CA ILE A 154 -19.94 -0.26 -10.65
C ILE A 154 -18.67 0.04 -9.85
N LEU A 155 -18.57 1.26 -9.32
CA LEU A 155 -17.45 1.75 -8.54
C LEU A 155 -17.82 2.02 -7.07
N ASP A 156 -19.04 1.68 -6.65
CA ASP A 156 -19.44 1.68 -5.24
C ASP A 156 -18.46 0.88 -4.35
N ASP A 157 -17.99 1.50 -3.27
CA ASP A 157 -16.95 0.94 -2.42
C ASP A 157 -17.36 -0.38 -1.76
N HIS A 158 -18.64 -0.53 -1.38
CA HIS A 158 -19.12 -1.78 -0.78
C HIS A 158 -19.13 -2.90 -1.81
N PHE A 159 -19.60 -2.63 -3.03
CA PHE A 159 -19.56 -3.56 -4.14
C PHE A 159 -18.12 -4.00 -4.46
N LEU A 160 -17.19 -3.05 -4.58
CA LEU A 160 -15.79 -3.33 -4.86
C LEU A 160 -15.16 -4.17 -3.74
N TYR A 161 -15.44 -3.82 -2.48
CA TYR A 161 -14.94 -4.54 -1.32
C TYR A 161 -15.37 -6.02 -1.30
N VAL A 162 -16.66 -6.28 -1.48
CA VAL A 162 -17.22 -7.65 -1.48
C VAL A 162 -16.65 -8.50 -2.63
N ARG A 163 -16.20 -7.87 -3.72
CA ARG A 163 -15.57 -8.55 -4.86
C ARG A 163 -14.05 -8.64 -4.77
N GLY A 164 -13.46 -8.22 -3.65
CA GLY A 164 -12.01 -8.25 -3.47
C GLY A 164 -11.26 -7.30 -4.40
N LEU A 165 -11.92 -6.23 -4.87
CA LEU A 165 -11.30 -5.15 -5.64
C LEU A 165 -10.90 -4.00 -4.71
N PRO A 166 -9.83 -3.25 -4.99
CA PRO A 166 -9.54 -2.05 -4.23
C PRO A 166 -10.57 -0.97 -4.52
N PHE A 167 -10.66 0.03 -3.65
CA PHE A 167 -11.49 1.19 -3.96
C PHE A 167 -10.95 1.90 -5.19
N PHE A 168 -11.86 2.37 -6.04
CA PHE A 168 -11.49 2.97 -7.32
C PHE A 168 -10.54 4.17 -7.14
N GLY A 169 -10.82 5.04 -6.16
CA GLY A 169 -9.98 6.19 -5.86
C GLY A 169 -8.55 5.79 -5.49
N THR A 170 -8.37 4.79 -4.61
CA THR A 170 -7.05 4.28 -4.23
C THR A 170 -6.28 3.73 -5.43
N ALA A 171 -6.91 2.86 -6.24
CA ALA A 171 -6.26 2.31 -7.42
C ALA A 171 -5.90 3.40 -8.45
N TRP A 172 -6.80 4.37 -8.64
CA TRP A 172 -6.57 5.51 -9.53
C TRP A 172 -5.41 6.39 -9.07
N SER A 173 -5.31 6.69 -7.77
CA SER A 173 -4.21 7.50 -7.26
C SER A 173 -2.86 6.77 -7.34
N HIS A 174 -2.84 5.44 -7.14
CA HIS A 174 -1.65 4.64 -7.44
C HIS A 174 -1.25 4.75 -8.92
N LEU A 175 -2.20 4.58 -9.84
CA LEU A 175 -1.93 4.75 -11.27
C LEU A 175 -1.44 6.16 -11.60
N ALA A 176 -2.05 7.18 -11.00
CA ALA A 176 -1.68 8.57 -11.20
C ALA A 176 -0.24 8.84 -10.76
N ALA A 177 0.19 8.30 -9.63
CA ALA A 177 1.57 8.44 -9.17
C ALA A 177 2.57 7.89 -10.20
N HIS A 178 2.36 6.66 -10.68
CA HIS A 178 3.26 6.06 -11.67
C HIS A 178 3.25 6.82 -12.99
N CYS A 179 2.07 7.13 -13.54
CA CYS A 179 1.94 7.83 -14.81
C CYS A 179 2.55 9.24 -14.79
N VAL A 180 2.43 9.97 -13.67
CA VAL A 180 3.02 11.31 -13.55
C VAL A 180 4.54 11.22 -13.49
N LEU A 181 5.08 10.25 -12.74
CA LEU A 181 6.52 10.10 -12.54
C LEU A 181 7.24 9.47 -13.74
N SER A 182 6.56 8.67 -14.57
CA SER A 182 7.10 8.15 -15.83
C SER A 182 6.74 8.99 -17.08
N ASP A 183 6.15 10.17 -16.89
CA ASP A 183 5.64 11.05 -17.95
C ASP A 183 4.59 10.38 -18.88
N ASN A 184 3.95 9.30 -18.43
CA ASN A 184 2.90 8.56 -19.13
C ASN A 184 1.50 9.15 -18.86
N LYS A 185 1.38 10.48 -19.00
CA LYS A 185 0.16 11.24 -18.66
C LYS A 185 -1.03 10.86 -19.54
N GLU A 186 -0.78 10.45 -20.79
CA GLU A 186 -1.84 10.04 -21.71
C GLU A 186 -2.53 8.74 -21.26
N THR A 187 -1.81 7.80 -20.65
CA THR A 187 -2.42 6.58 -20.09
C THR A 187 -3.39 6.94 -18.96
N LEU A 188 -2.99 7.83 -18.04
CA LEU A 188 -3.85 8.30 -16.96
C LEU A 188 -5.13 8.98 -17.50
N LYS A 189 -4.99 9.87 -18.49
CA LYS A 189 -6.14 10.53 -19.13
C LYS A 189 -7.08 9.53 -19.80
N LEU A 190 -6.53 8.57 -20.55
CA LEU A 190 -7.30 7.56 -21.26
C LEU A 190 -8.09 6.68 -20.30
N VAL A 191 -7.44 6.14 -19.27
CA VAL A 191 -8.10 5.31 -18.25
C VAL A 191 -9.20 6.10 -17.53
N THR A 192 -8.92 7.36 -17.15
CA THR A 192 -9.90 8.23 -16.50
C THR A 192 -11.11 8.49 -17.40
N SER A 193 -10.87 8.78 -18.69
CA SER A 193 -11.94 9.02 -19.66
C SER A 193 -12.79 7.78 -19.88
N ASP A 194 -12.17 6.63 -20.15
CA ASP A 194 -12.84 5.35 -20.39
C ASP A 194 -13.78 4.98 -19.23
N ILE A 195 -13.26 5.04 -17.99
CA ILE A 195 -14.03 4.70 -16.79
C ILE A 195 -15.17 5.69 -16.60
N SER A 196 -14.92 7.00 -16.77
CA SER A 196 -15.96 8.02 -16.66
C SER A 196 -17.05 7.90 -17.73
N ASN A 197 -16.75 7.25 -18.87
CA ASN A 197 -17.72 7.01 -19.92
C ASN A 197 -18.63 5.81 -19.62
N CYS A 198 -18.11 4.79 -18.91
CA CYS A 198 -18.85 3.56 -18.63
C CYS A 198 -19.47 3.45 -17.24
N CYS A 199 -18.99 4.20 -16.25
CA CYS A 199 -19.52 4.21 -14.87
C CYS A 199 -20.24 5.53 -14.58
N ARG A 200 -21.13 5.54 -13.58
CA ARG A 200 -21.96 6.70 -13.21
C ARG A 200 -22.07 6.93 -11.70
N ASP A 201 -21.67 5.96 -10.90
CA ASP A 201 -21.79 5.89 -9.44
C ASP A 201 -20.54 6.42 -8.71
N TYR A 202 -19.71 7.20 -9.39
CA TYR A 202 -18.53 7.85 -8.85
C TYR A 202 -18.53 9.35 -9.16
N ASP A 203 -17.90 10.15 -8.30
CA ASP A 203 -17.81 11.59 -8.48
C ASP A 203 -16.72 11.96 -9.51
N PHE A 204 -17.08 11.81 -10.78
CA PHE A 204 -16.15 12.07 -11.89
C PHE A 204 -15.80 13.55 -12.08
N ASP A 205 -16.62 14.47 -11.59
CA ASP A 205 -16.27 15.89 -11.59
C ASP A 205 -15.13 16.16 -10.60
N PHE A 206 -15.14 15.49 -9.44
CA PHE A 206 -13.97 15.46 -8.55
C PHE A 206 -12.74 14.93 -9.25
N LEU A 207 -12.86 13.74 -9.83
CA LEU A 207 -11.73 12.99 -10.35
C LEU A 207 -11.05 13.75 -11.49
N LYS A 208 -11.83 14.36 -12.38
CA LYS A 208 -11.31 15.21 -13.47
C LYS A 208 -10.62 16.45 -12.93
N THR A 209 -11.17 17.08 -11.89
CA THR A 209 -10.53 18.23 -11.23
C THR A 209 -9.23 17.82 -10.55
N GLU A 210 -9.18 16.65 -9.92
CA GLU A 210 -7.97 16.10 -9.31
C GLU A 210 -6.92 15.76 -10.37
N LEU A 211 -7.32 15.14 -11.48
CA LEU A 211 -6.47 14.87 -12.62
C LEU A 211 -5.81 16.14 -13.17
N GLU A 212 -6.61 17.19 -13.45
CA GLU A 212 -6.09 18.48 -13.90
C GLU A 212 -5.09 19.06 -12.88
N ALA A 213 -5.46 19.05 -11.60
CA ALA A 213 -4.61 19.61 -10.54
C ALA A 213 -3.25 18.90 -10.43
N ILE A 214 -3.23 17.57 -10.57
CA ILE A 214 -2.00 16.77 -10.51
C ILE A 214 -1.14 16.99 -11.76
N LEU A 215 -1.75 17.01 -12.95
CA LEU A 215 -1.01 17.17 -14.21
C LEU A 215 -0.40 18.56 -14.35
N ASP A 216 -1.14 19.59 -13.95
CA ASP A 216 -0.71 20.99 -14.04
C ASP A 216 0.03 21.48 -12.80
N ASN A 217 0.02 20.67 -11.72
CA ASN A 217 0.49 21.04 -10.38
C ASN A 217 -0.17 22.35 -9.87
N ASP A 218 -1.47 22.50 -10.13
CA ASP A 218 -2.29 23.67 -9.78
C ASP A 218 -3.61 23.24 -9.11
N PHE A 219 -3.72 23.50 -7.82
CA PHE A 219 -4.84 23.03 -6.99
C PHE A 219 -5.95 24.06 -6.80
N ARG A 220 -5.94 25.21 -7.52
CA ARG A 220 -6.94 26.28 -7.34
C ARG A 220 -8.38 25.82 -7.56
N LYS A 221 -8.64 25.13 -8.69
CA LYS A 221 -9.98 24.57 -8.97
C LYS A 221 -10.39 23.52 -7.93
N MET A 222 -9.43 22.76 -7.43
CA MET A 222 -9.67 21.75 -6.40
C MET A 222 -10.09 22.38 -5.07
N ILE A 223 -9.46 23.50 -4.67
CA ILE A 223 -9.85 24.28 -3.49
C ILE A 223 -11.31 24.77 -3.62
N GLU A 224 -11.67 25.37 -4.77
CA GLU A 224 -13.04 25.84 -5.03
C GLU A 224 -14.07 24.71 -4.91
N LEU A 225 -13.75 23.54 -5.50
CA LEU A 225 -14.60 22.37 -5.44
C LEU A 225 -14.76 21.84 -4.01
N LEU A 226 -13.68 21.78 -3.23
CA LEU A 226 -13.71 21.33 -1.83
C LEU A 226 -14.53 22.27 -0.94
N HIS A 227 -14.40 23.60 -1.09
CA HIS A 227 -15.25 24.56 -0.39
C HIS A 227 -16.74 24.32 -0.68
N SER A 228 -17.11 24.13 -1.96
CA SER A 228 -18.51 23.87 -2.35
C SER A 228 -19.08 22.58 -1.72
N ARG A 229 -18.22 21.59 -1.42
CA ARG A 229 -18.61 20.36 -0.73
C ARG A 229 -18.76 20.56 0.76
N GLN A 230 -17.84 21.29 1.37
CA GLN A 230 -17.90 21.57 2.80
C GLN A 230 -19.15 22.34 3.19
N ASP A 231 -19.54 23.35 2.40
CA ASP A 231 -20.78 24.10 2.66
C ASP A 231 -22.00 23.19 2.69
N ARG A 232 -22.00 22.15 1.84
CA ARG A 232 -23.02 21.10 1.85
C ARG A 232 -22.91 20.21 3.09
N ILE A 233 -21.72 19.75 3.46
CA ILE A 233 -21.51 18.85 4.62
C ILE A 233 -21.85 19.55 5.95
N ARG A 234 -21.40 20.79 6.13
CA ARG A 234 -21.67 21.60 7.33
C ARG A 234 -23.16 21.82 7.54
N LYS A 235 -23.93 21.97 6.46
CA LYS A 235 -25.40 22.05 6.51
C LYS A 235 -26.05 20.82 7.16
N TYR A 236 -25.39 19.67 7.13
CA TYR A 236 -25.88 18.41 7.71
C TYR A 236 -25.07 17.95 8.94
N ASN A 237 -24.33 18.84 9.60
CA ASN A 237 -23.51 18.55 10.78
C ASN A 237 -22.47 17.42 10.58
N GLY A 238 -21.98 17.20 9.36
CA GLY A 238 -20.90 16.26 9.10
C GLY A 238 -19.52 16.81 9.47
N SER A 239 -18.55 15.93 9.75
CA SER A 239 -17.16 16.33 9.96
C SER A 239 -16.54 16.86 8.66
N THR A 240 -15.82 17.99 8.74
CA THR A 240 -15.12 18.59 7.59
C THR A 240 -13.60 18.61 7.74
N SER A 241 -13.06 18.19 8.88
CA SER A 241 -11.64 18.30 9.24
C SER A 241 -10.68 17.80 8.16
N TYR A 242 -10.99 16.65 7.54
CA TYR A 242 -10.20 16.10 6.43
C TYR A 242 -10.13 17.05 5.22
N ASN A 243 -11.27 17.57 4.79
CA ASN A 243 -11.35 18.51 3.67
C ASN A 243 -10.78 19.88 4.06
N ASP A 244 -10.97 20.33 5.31
CA ASP A 244 -10.45 21.59 5.82
C ASP A 244 -8.92 21.55 5.75
N PHE A 245 -8.34 20.44 6.19
CA PHE A 245 -6.90 20.21 6.13
C PHE A 245 -6.38 20.14 4.69
N LYS A 246 -7.07 19.42 3.79
CA LYS A 246 -6.70 19.34 2.37
C LYS A 246 -6.74 20.73 1.69
N ILE A 247 -7.75 21.55 1.99
CA ILE A 247 -7.84 22.95 1.52
C ILE A 247 -6.65 23.77 2.04
N ALA A 248 -6.45 23.80 3.36
CA ALA A 248 -5.39 24.57 4.00
C ALA A 248 -3.99 24.20 3.45
N LEU A 249 -3.78 22.90 3.19
CA LEU A 249 -2.58 22.41 2.55
C LEU A 249 -2.42 22.98 1.13
N PHE A 250 -3.44 22.89 0.28
CA PHE A 250 -3.37 23.40 -1.10
C PHE A 250 -3.19 24.91 -1.15
N GLU A 251 -3.83 25.66 -0.24
CA GLU A 251 -3.63 27.10 -0.14
C GLU A 251 -2.19 27.46 0.27
N SER A 252 -1.51 26.61 1.05
CA SER A 252 -0.10 26.78 1.41
C SER A 252 0.82 26.68 0.19
N PHE A 253 0.42 25.95 -0.86
CA PHE A 253 1.21 25.79 -2.10
C PHE A 253 1.30 27.09 -2.92
N SER A 254 0.47 28.09 -2.63
CA SER A 254 0.53 29.41 -3.25
C SER A 254 1.04 30.52 -2.31
N SER A 255 1.43 30.17 -1.08
CA SER A 255 1.97 31.15 -0.13
C SER A 255 3.28 31.78 -0.60
N LYS A 256 3.50 33.05 -0.22
CA LYS A 256 4.67 33.85 -0.64
C LYS A 256 5.84 33.74 0.33
N THR A 257 5.57 33.29 1.57
CA THR A 257 6.59 33.12 2.61
C THR A 257 6.41 31.78 3.32
N PHE A 258 7.48 31.32 3.98
CA PHE A 258 7.44 30.11 4.79
C PHE A 258 6.44 30.24 5.95
N GLN A 259 6.43 31.38 6.65
CA GLN A 259 5.50 31.61 7.74
C GLN A 259 4.04 31.57 7.30
N GLU A 260 3.71 32.20 6.17
CA GLU A 260 2.35 32.17 5.62
C GLU A 260 1.92 30.73 5.29
N ALA A 261 2.82 29.91 4.75
CA ALA A 261 2.54 28.51 4.49
C ALA A 261 2.29 27.72 5.79
N LEU A 262 3.10 27.95 6.83
CA LEU A 262 2.92 27.34 8.14
C LEU A 262 1.61 27.74 8.81
N ASP A 263 1.26 29.02 8.76
CA ASP A 263 0.04 29.55 9.35
C ASP A 263 -1.18 28.88 8.72
N LYS A 264 -1.19 28.70 7.40
CA LYS A 264 -2.23 27.94 6.70
C LYS A 264 -2.28 26.48 7.14
N ILE A 265 -1.15 25.77 7.09
CA ILE A 265 -1.08 24.34 7.47
C ILE A 265 -1.53 24.11 8.92
N ASN A 266 -1.20 25.03 9.83
CA ASN A 266 -1.55 24.94 11.25
C ASN A 266 -2.93 25.51 11.59
N SER A 267 -3.63 26.14 10.64
CA SER A 267 -4.95 26.75 10.88
C SER A 267 -6.05 25.74 11.17
N VAL A 268 -5.82 24.46 10.83
CA VAL A 268 -6.77 23.37 11.03
C VAL A 268 -6.35 22.54 12.23
N GLU A 269 -7.17 22.58 13.28
CA GLU A 269 -7.04 21.70 14.43
C GLU A 269 -7.49 20.28 14.07
N LEU A 270 -6.61 19.30 14.30
CA LEU A 270 -6.95 17.88 14.15
C LEU A 270 -7.37 17.33 15.52
N SER A 271 -8.41 16.52 15.52
CA SER A 271 -9.00 15.92 16.72
C SER A 271 -8.71 14.42 16.80
N ASN A 272 -9.03 13.80 17.94
CA ASN A 272 -8.92 12.33 18.09
C ASN A 272 -9.86 11.53 17.18
N ASN A 273 -10.84 12.19 16.53
CA ASN A 273 -11.72 11.55 15.55
C ASN A 273 -11.13 11.58 14.13
N ASP A 274 -10.05 12.34 13.92
CA ASP A 274 -9.35 12.40 12.65
C ASP A 274 -8.35 11.25 12.53
N PHE A 275 -7.99 10.92 11.30
CA PHE A 275 -7.02 9.86 11.08
C PHE A 275 -5.64 10.25 11.64
N PRO A 276 -5.00 9.40 12.45
CA PRO A 276 -3.70 9.71 13.06
C PRO A 276 -2.62 10.10 12.05
N TRP A 277 -2.63 9.49 10.86
CA TRP A 277 -1.67 9.76 9.80
C TRP A 277 -1.77 11.16 9.20
N LEU A 278 -2.83 11.94 9.47
CA LEU A 278 -2.94 13.33 9.02
C LEU A 278 -1.88 14.22 9.68
N GLU A 279 -1.43 13.89 10.89
CA GLU A 279 -0.30 14.60 11.53
C GLU A 279 1.01 14.36 10.79
N ASP A 280 1.21 13.16 10.25
CA ASP A 280 2.37 12.85 9.44
C ASP A 280 2.28 13.59 8.09
N ILE A 281 1.08 13.73 7.50
CA ILE A 281 0.85 14.54 6.30
C ILE A 281 1.17 16.02 6.60
N ARG A 282 0.75 16.52 7.77
CA ARG A 282 1.06 17.87 8.23
C ARG A 282 2.57 18.07 8.37
N THR A 283 3.28 17.10 8.93
CA THR A 283 4.73 17.15 9.08
C THR A 283 5.42 17.20 7.72
N LEU A 284 5.02 16.34 6.79
CA LEU A 284 5.58 16.32 5.44
C LEU A 284 5.23 17.59 4.64
N ALA A 285 4.04 18.15 4.82
CA ALA A 285 3.64 19.43 4.24
C ALA A 285 4.50 20.60 4.72
N LYS A 286 4.81 20.65 6.03
CA LYS A 286 5.72 21.64 6.59
C LYS A 286 7.13 21.48 6.02
N ALA A 287 7.60 20.24 5.87
CA ALA A 287 8.88 19.95 5.24
C ALA A 287 8.91 20.44 3.78
N LYS A 288 7.85 20.17 2.99
CA LYS A 288 7.68 20.68 1.63
C LYS A 288 7.72 22.21 1.58
N ALA A 289 7.06 22.88 2.53
CA ALA A 289 7.07 24.34 2.61
C ALA A 289 8.48 24.87 2.94
N ALA A 290 9.18 24.24 3.89
CA ALA A 290 10.55 24.58 4.25
C ALA A 290 11.50 24.42 3.05
N HIS A 291 11.37 23.31 2.32
CA HIS A 291 12.10 23.04 1.09
C HIS A 291 11.92 24.14 0.04
N ARG A 292 10.66 24.50 -0.26
CA ARG A 292 10.33 25.53 -1.26
C ARG A 292 11.00 26.88 -0.97
N PHE A 293 11.19 27.21 0.31
CA PHE A 293 11.78 28.47 0.74
C PHE A 293 13.23 28.36 1.23
N ASN A 294 13.89 27.22 1.01
CA ASN A 294 15.25 26.93 1.51
C ASN A 294 15.40 27.24 3.01
N HIS A 295 14.43 26.84 3.83
CA HIS A 295 14.42 27.09 5.27
C HIS A 295 15.13 25.94 6.02
N ASP A 296 15.96 26.28 7.01
CA ASP A 296 16.83 25.33 7.73
C ASP A 296 16.07 24.21 8.47
N SER A 297 14.78 24.42 8.77
CA SER A 297 13.93 23.44 9.45
C SER A 297 13.56 22.22 8.60
N GLU A 298 13.82 22.23 7.29
CA GLU A 298 13.48 21.10 6.40
C GLU A 298 14.06 19.78 6.95
N ARG A 299 15.34 19.78 7.33
CA ARG A 299 16.05 18.59 7.79
C ARG A 299 15.43 17.98 9.06
N GLU A 300 15.04 18.83 10.00
CA GLU A 300 14.40 18.39 11.25
C GLU A 300 13.02 17.80 10.97
N LEU A 301 12.23 18.44 10.11
CA LEU A 301 10.89 18.00 9.75
C LEU A 301 10.91 16.67 8.98
N VAL A 302 11.84 16.51 8.03
CA VAL A 302 12.05 15.23 7.33
C VAL A 302 12.50 14.15 8.32
N GLY A 303 13.41 14.47 9.24
CA GLY A 303 13.84 13.53 10.29
C GLY A 303 12.68 13.09 11.18
N SER A 304 11.82 14.01 11.60
CA SER A 304 10.61 13.70 12.38
C SER A 304 9.62 12.86 11.59
N PHE A 305 9.40 13.18 10.31
CA PHE A 305 8.53 12.41 9.44
C PHE A 305 9.02 10.97 9.29
N LEU A 306 10.30 10.76 8.96
CA LEU A 306 10.88 9.42 8.76
C LEU A 306 11.02 8.61 10.06
N HIS A 307 11.00 9.28 11.22
CA HIS A 307 10.92 8.61 12.51
C HIS A 307 9.55 7.93 12.70
N ASN A 308 8.47 8.65 12.39
CA ASN A 308 7.09 8.14 12.54
C ASN A 308 6.69 7.22 11.39
N GLN A 309 7.08 7.58 10.17
CA GLN A 309 6.76 6.90 8.92
C GLN A 309 8.05 6.31 8.35
N SER A 310 8.35 5.08 8.77
CA SER A 310 9.58 4.36 8.35
C SER A 310 9.68 4.13 6.84
N MET A 311 8.54 4.23 6.13
CA MET A 311 8.44 4.25 4.68
C MET A 311 7.72 5.53 4.26
N LEU A 312 7.97 5.98 3.03
CA LEU A 312 7.20 7.05 2.40
C LEU A 312 5.70 6.72 2.39
N PHE A 313 4.86 7.75 2.31
CA PHE A 313 3.42 7.56 2.16
C PHE A 313 3.11 6.72 0.94
N GLU A 314 2.02 5.96 1.07
CA GLU A 314 1.37 5.30 -0.04
C GLU A 314 1.10 6.33 -1.18
N PRO A 315 1.20 5.90 -2.45
CA PRO A 315 0.90 6.74 -3.60
C PRO A 315 -0.44 7.46 -3.50
N ASP A 316 -1.46 6.85 -2.91
CA ASP A 316 -2.79 7.44 -2.77
C ASP A 316 -2.81 8.71 -1.93
N HIS A 317 -2.16 8.69 -0.77
CA HIS A 317 -2.00 9.86 0.10
C HIS A 317 -1.12 10.92 -0.56
N ALA A 318 0.01 10.51 -1.14
CA ALA A 318 0.95 11.43 -1.78
C ALA A 318 0.31 12.20 -2.94
N VAL A 319 -0.50 11.52 -3.76
CA VAL A 319 -1.28 12.12 -4.84
C VAL A 319 -2.42 12.98 -4.29
N SER A 320 -3.24 12.43 -3.38
CA SER A 320 -4.42 13.11 -2.83
C SER A 320 -4.09 14.42 -2.12
N PHE A 321 -2.90 14.54 -1.53
CA PHE A 321 -2.45 15.74 -0.83
C PHE A 321 -1.47 16.59 -1.65
N GLY A 322 -1.23 16.26 -2.92
CA GLY A 322 -0.31 17.02 -3.78
C GLY A 322 1.13 17.02 -3.24
N LEU A 323 1.53 15.95 -2.56
CA LEU A 323 2.85 15.77 -1.95
C LEU A 323 3.77 14.88 -2.80
N LEU A 324 3.26 14.22 -3.85
CA LEU A 324 4.01 13.30 -4.71
C LEU A 324 5.38 13.86 -5.15
N GLY A 325 5.41 15.08 -5.69
CA GLY A 325 6.66 15.67 -6.16
C GLY A 325 7.68 15.93 -5.04
N TYR A 326 7.23 16.32 -3.85
CA TYR A 326 8.15 16.49 -2.71
C TYR A 326 8.57 15.15 -2.11
N GLN A 327 7.70 14.13 -2.17
CA GLN A 327 8.05 12.80 -1.72
C GLN A 327 9.22 12.22 -2.54
N GLU A 328 9.28 12.49 -3.85
CA GLU A 328 10.46 12.11 -4.67
C GLU A 328 11.74 12.85 -4.27
N VAL A 329 11.65 14.09 -3.75
CA VAL A 329 12.83 14.83 -3.25
C VAL A 329 13.45 14.11 -2.04
N ILE A 330 12.62 13.57 -1.14
CA ILE A 330 13.09 12.92 0.09
C ILE A 330 13.31 11.42 -0.06
N LYS A 331 12.81 10.80 -1.12
CA LYS A 331 12.89 9.35 -1.38
C LYS A 331 14.30 8.76 -1.29
N PRO A 332 15.37 9.39 -1.83
CA PRO A 332 16.74 8.87 -1.67
C PRO A 332 17.20 8.76 -0.20
N GLN A 333 16.66 9.59 0.70
CA GLN A 333 17.00 9.53 2.12
C GLN A 333 16.39 8.29 2.79
N VAL A 334 15.24 7.83 2.31
CA VAL A 334 14.58 6.60 2.76
C VAL A 334 15.35 5.37 2.30
N GLU A 335 15.81 5.36 1.04
CA GLU A 335 16.65 4.29 0.50
C GLU A 335 17.94 4.13 1.34
N ILE A 336 18.58 5.24 1.72
CA ILE A 336 19.78 5.24 2.56
C ILE A 336 19.47 4.75 3.99
N VAL A 337 18.37 5.18 4.61
CA VAL A 337 17.99 4.72 5.96
C VAL A 337 17.62 3.23 5.96
N ALA A 338 16.92 2.76 4.92
CA ALA A 338 16.59 1.35 4.74
C ALA A 338 17.86 0.51 4.54
N ALA A 339 18.77 0.92 3.66
CA ALA A 339 20.04 0.24 3.42
C ALA A 339 20.94 0.19 4.66
N ASN A 340 21.01 1.27 5.44
CA ASN A 340 21.81 1.32 6.66
C ASN A 340 21.26 0.44 7.78
N LYS A 341 19.92 0.30 7.90
CA LYS A 341 19.29 -0.64 8.85
C LYS A 341 19.57 -2.10 8.47
N ALA A 342 19.63 -2.41 7.18
CA ALA A 342 19.99 -3.75 6.70
C ALA A 342 21.48 -4.09 7.00
N LEU A 343 22.41 -3.17 6.73
CA LEU A 343 23.85 -3.37 6.94
C LEU A 343 24.27 -3.52 8.42
N GLN A 344 23.58 -2.85 9.34
CA GLN A 344 23.86 -2.98 10.78
C GLN A 344 23.45 -4.34 11.36
N ARG A 345 22.59 -5.10 10.66
CA ARG A 345 22.10 -6.41 11.10
C ARG A 345 22.95 -7.58 10.61
N THR A 346 23.61 -7.44 9.46
CA THR A 346 24.56 -8.44 8.94
C THR A 346 25.94 -8.40 9.62
N SER A 347 26.17 -7.41 10.48
CA SER A 347 27.44 -7.18 11.20
C SER A 347 27.42 -7.63 12.68
N ARG A 348 26.34 -8.31 13.11
CA ARG A 348 26.20 -8.97 14.42
C ARG A 348 25.95 -10.44 14.20
#